data_AF-A0A3A8HLG8-F1
#
_entry.id   AF-A0A3A8HLG8-F1
#
_cell.length_a   1.000
_cell.length_b   1.000
_cell.length_c   1.000
_cell.angle_alpha   90.00
_cell.angle_beta   90.00
_cell.angle_gamma   90.00
#
_symmetry.space_group_name_H-M   'P 1'
#
loop_
_entity.id
_entity.type
_entity.pdbx_description
1 polymer ?
#
loop_
_entity_poly.entity_id
_entity_poly.type
_entity_poly.pdbx_seq_one_letter_code
_entity_poly.pdbx_strand_id
1 'polypeptide(L)'
;MTSVGVLAPVPQAPGQAPLVPDFLAQDPAVQPQSAQPEIEVAFVLDTTGSMGGLLEGAKQKIFSIASRIAKGKPTPHLKVALVAYRDVGDAYVTKRFDLSDDLDAVFAELRKLQADGGGDSPEHVGRGLGEAVSLLKWNQNREVMKVVFLVGDAPPAQREAAWDFKLWSKRAKERHIVVNTVRCGGDDATEVSWRYVAKLTDGTFDSIDAAGGMVAVATPFDEELSRVNAELASKTLYGGRKEAQAMNRARADAMKDMAPEAAADRISYMKTSRSAGKGGAGAAEVSSAPAAIGGAVDLLEKPTALASLKDDELPAELQGLKKEEQSAKVKQLASERKALEQQVAKLANDRDQWLTKNAPAKEDAFDANVMKSVKTQAAKFGVKY
;
A
#
# COMPACT_ATOMS: atom_id res chain seq x y z
N MET A 1 83.49 -54.83 16.72
CA MET A 1 82.24 -54.04 16.79
C MET A 1 82.60 -52.58 16.99
N THR A 2 81.70 -51.70 16.54
CA THR A 2 81.59 -50.25 16.80
C THR A 2 82.47 -49.25 16.04
N SER A 3 81.73 -48.45 15.23
CA SER A 3 81.75 -46.99 15.07
C SER A 3 82.93 -46.33 14.39
N VAL A 4 82.68 -45.61 13.29
CA VAL A 4 82.93 -44.16 13.11
C VAL A 4 82.15 -43.69 11.86
N GLY A 5 81.51 -42.52 11.94
CA GLY A 5 81.05 -41.76 10.77
C GLY A 5 80.93 -40.27 11.11
N VAL A 6 81.76 -39.44 10.47
CA VAL A 6 81.88 -37.97 10.66
C VAL A 6 81.04 -37.26 9.59
N LEU A 7 80.37 -36.14 9.95
CA LEU A 7 79.55 -35.33 9.04
C LEU A 7 79.93 -33.84 9.09
N ALA A 8 79.86 -33.21 7.91
CA ALA A 8 80.32 -31.87 7.54
C ALA A 8 79.17 -30.81 7.55
N PRO A 9 79.45 -29.50 7.34
CA PRO A 9 78.60 -28.39 7.81
C PRO A 9 77.67 -27.75 6.75
N VAL A 10 76.69 -26.96 7.22
CA VAL A 10 75.77 -26.11 6.43
C VAL A 10 75.83 -24.65 6.92
N PRO A 11 75.89 -23.62 6.05
CA PRO A 11 75.82 -22.22 6.47
C PRO A 11 74.42 -21.58 6.33
N GLN A 12 74.20 -20.53 7.11
CA GLN A 12 72.95 -19.78 7.36
C GLN A 12 72.62 -18.68 6.33
N ALA A 13 71.36 -18.20 6.38
CA ALA A 13 70.73 -17.13 5.59
C ALA A 13 71.25 -15.70 5.87
N PRO A 14 70.87 -14.70 5.02
CA PRO A 14 70.02 -13.61 5.56
C PRO A 14 69.01 -12.96 4.57
N GLY A 15 67.94 -12.36 5.10
CA GLY A 15 67.31 -11.13 4.57
C GLY A 15 65.98 -11.23 3.80
N GLN A 16 64.89 -10.72 4.37
CA GLN A 16 63.59 -10.51 3.71
C GLN A 16 63.53 -9.15 2.97
N ALA A 17 62.78 -9.11 1.86
CA ALA A 17 62.13 -7.91 1.29
C ALA A 17 60.69 -8.27 0.86
N PRO A 18 59.71 -7.34 0.92
CA PRO A 18 58.29 -7.68 0.96
C PRO A 18 57.70 -8.00 -0.42
N LEU A 19 56.85 -9.02 -0.49
CA LEU A 19 56.07 -9.38 -1.68
C LEU A 19 54.85 -8.46 -1.78
N VAL A 20 54.82 -7.61 -2.80
CA VAL A 20 53.58 -7.03 -3.35
C VAL A 20 52.96 -8.06 -4.29
N PRO A 21 51.71 -8.50 -4.08
CA PRO A 21 51.00 -9.27 -5.10
C PRO A 21 50.36 -8.33 -6.11
N ASP A 22 50.69 -8.63 -7.36
CA ASP A 22 50.26 -8.02 -8.60
C ASP A 22 48.74 -8.01 -8.77
N PHE A 23 48.24 -6.98 -9.45
CA PHE A 23 46.83 -6.79 -9.80
C PHE A 23 46.39 -7.87 -10.80
N LEU A 24 45.58 -8.84 -10.34
CA LEU A 24 44.77 -9.66 -11.24
C LEU A 24 43.35 -9.10 -11.32
N ALA A 25 42.94 -8.84 -12.56
CA ALA A 25 41.70 -8.21 -12.97
C ALA A 25 40.47 -8.78 -12.27
N GLN A 26 39.68 -7.89 -11.67
CA GLN A 26 38.35 -8.20 -11.17
C GLN A 26 37.44 -8.46 -12.38
N ASP A 27 36.73 -9.59 -12.33
CA ASP A 27 35.56 -9.85 -13.17
C ASP A 27 34.64 -8.61 -13.16
N PRO A 28 34.03 -8.23 -14.30
CA PRO A 28 33.16 -7.07 -14.36
C PRO A 28 32.07 -7.22 -13.29
N ALA A 29 32.12 -6.31 -12.32
CA ALA A 29 31.14 -6.19 -11.26
C ALA A 29 29.74 -6.30 -11.87
N VAL A 30 28.99 -7.33 -11.45
CA VAL A 30 27.54 -7.33 -11.58
C VAL A 30 27.07 -6.06 -10.88
N GLN A 31 26.72 -5.04 -11.67
CA GLN A 31 26.14 -3.83 -11.14
C GLN A 31 24.92 -4.24 -10.32
N PRO A 32 24.80 -3.82 -9.04
CA PRO A 32 23.60 -4.12 -8.28
C PRO A 32 22.43 -3.52 -9.05
N GLN A 33 21.59 -4.41 -9.57
CA GLN A 33 20.28 -4.10 -10.11
C GLN A 33 19.60 -3.20 -9.08
N SER A 34 19.33 -1.94 -9.43
CA SER A 34 18.87 -0.92 -8.48
C SER A 34 17.72 -1.47 -7.64
N ALA A 35 17.96 -1.71 -6.35
CA ALA A 35 16.95 -2.26 -5.46
C ALA A 35 15.73 -1.34 -5.49
N GLN A 36 14.57 -1.89 -5.85
CA GLN A 36 13.31 -1.15 -5.86
C GLN A 36 13.09 -0.54 -4.46
N PRO A 37 12.99 0.80 -4.32
CA PRO A 37 12.82 1.40 -3.00
C PRO A 37 11.57 0.89 -2.31
N GLU A 38 11.66 0.50 -1.04
CA GLU A 38 10.52 0.00 -0.28
C GLU A 38 9.96 1.11 0.62
N ILE A 39 8.63 1.26 0.59
CA ILE A 39 7.90 2.21 1.42
C ILE A 39 6.82 1.45 2.18
N GLU A 40 6.81 1.57 3.50
CA GLU A 40 5.78 1.00 4.38
C GLU A 40 4.95 2.14 4.98
N VAL A 41 3.64 2.05 4.82
CA VAL A 41 2.69 3.07 5.28
C VAL A 41 1.64 2.42 6.18
N ALA A 42 1.38 2.99 7.35
CA ALA A 42 0.27 2.59 8.20
C ALA A 42 -0.72 3.74 8.38
N PHE A 43 -1.99 3.50 8.11
CA PHE A 43 -3.06 4.43 8.40
C PHE A 43 -3.68 4.07 9.75
N VAL A 44 -3.55 4.97 10.73
CA VAL A 44 -4.13 4.83 12.06
C VAL A 44 -5.36 5.74 12.12
N LEU A 45 -6.54 5.15 12.10
CA LEU A 45 -7.79 5.85 11.83
C LEU A 45 -8.74 5.76 13.02
N ASP A 46 -9.20 6.93 13.46
CA ASP A 46 -10.32 7.06 14.38
C ASP A 46 -11.62 6.60 13.69
N THR A 47 -12.35 5.70 14.35
CA THR A 47 -13.61 5.15 13.88
C THR A 47 -14.74 5.26 14.91
N THR A 48 -14.61 6.23 15.81
CA THR A 48 -15.63 6.61 16.80
C THR A 48 -16.83 7.29 16.14
N GLY A 49 -17.92 7.46 16.87
CA GLY A 49 -19.15 8.07 16.33
C GLY A 49 -18.97 9.51 15.82
N SER A 50 -18.06 10.31 16.42
CA SER A 50 -17.82 11.70 16.00
C SER A 50 -17.20 11.80 14.60
N MET A 51 -16.47 10.75 14.19
CA MET A 51 -15.93 10.61 12.84
C MET A 51 -17.00 10.33 11.78
N GLY A 52 -18.29 10.21 12.12
CA GLY A 52 -19.40 9.89 11.20
C GLY A 52 -19.31 10.51 9.80
N GLY A 53 -19.61 11.80 9.67
CA GLY A 53 -19.56 12.52 8.39
C GLY A 53 -18.13 12.71 7.83
N LEU A 54 -17.10 12.43 8.62
CA LEU A 54 -15.69 12.65 8.31
C LEU A 54 -15.01 11.39 7.78
N LEU A 55 -15.52 10.22 8.16
CA LEU A 55 -14.88 8.93 7.94
C LEU A 55 -14.82 8.60 6.44
N GLU A 56 -15.90 8.88 5.70
CA GLU A 56 -15.89 8.65 4.25
C GLU A 56 -14.87 9.53 3.53
N GLY A 57 -14.77 10.81 3.93
CA GLY A 57 -13.70 11.70 3.45
C GLY A 57 -12.31 11.15 3.79
N ALA A 58 -12.10 10.73 5.04
CA ALA A 58 -10.84 10.14 5.49
C ALA A 58 -10.47 8.87 4.69
N LYS A 59 -11.43 7.98 4.43
CA LYS A 59 -11.21 6.77 3.61
C LYS A 59 -10.77 7.12 2.19
N GLN A 60 -11.43 8.08 1.55
CA GLN A 60 -11.07 8.56 0.21
C GLN A 60 -9.67 9.19 0.21
N LYS A 61 -9.32 9.95 1.26
CA LYS A 61 -7.98 10.53 1.42
C LYS A 61 -6.88 9.49 1.57
N ILE A 62 -7.10 8.50 2.43
CA ILE A 62 -6.18 7.36 2.61
C ILE A 62 -5.90 6.70 1.26
N PHE A 63 -6.95 6.48 0.46
CA PHE A 63 -6.85 5.92 -0.87
C PHE A 63 -6.00 6.77 -1.82
N SER A 64 -6.26 8.09 -1.89
CA SER A 64 -5.50 8.98 -2.78
C SER A 64 -4.03 9.09 -2.35
N ILE A 65 -3.74 9.22 -1.05
CA ILE A 65 -2.37 9.27 -0.52
C ILE A 65 -1.59 8.01 -0.92
N ALA A 66 -2.14 6.83 -0.67
CA ALA A 66 -1.50 5.56 -1.02
C ALA A 66 -1.27 5.44 -2.53
N SER A 67 -2.26 5.83 -3.34
CA SER A 67 -2.16 5.82 -4.80
C SER A 67 -1.07 6.76 -5.32
N ARG A 68 -0.93 7.95 -4.71
CA ARG A 68 0.13 8.91 -5.06
C ARG A 68 1.51 8.43 -4.64
N ILE A 69 1.66 7.87 -3.43
CA ILE A 69 2.93 7.29 -2.95
C ILE A 69 3.44 6.23 -3.94
N ALA A 70 2.53 5.41 -4.47
CA ALA A 70 2.90 4.40 -5.44
C ALA A 70 3.34 4.93 -6.82
N LYS A 71 2.98 6.17 -7.18
CA LYS A 71 3.37 6.80 -8.45
C LYS A 71 4.83 7.31 -8.47
N GLY A 72 5.57 7.18 -7.35
CA GLY A 72 6.96 7.61 -7.23
C GLY A 72 7.90 6.99 -8.26
N LYS A 73 9.07 7.61 -8.48
CA LYS A 73 10.09 7.22 -9.47
C LYS A 73 11.48 7.14 -8.82
N PRO A 74 12.20 5.99 -8.89
CA PRO A 74 11.74 4.70 -9.42
C PRO A 74 10.51 4.17 -8.64
N THR A 75 9.69 3.34 -9.28
CA THR A 75 8.41 2.89 -8.72
C THR A 75 8.64 2.10 -7.43
N PRO A 76 8.18 2.60 -6.27
CA PRO A 76 8.47 1.95 -5.00
C PRO A 76 7.67 0.66 -4.82
N HIS A 77 8.21 -0.27 -4.05
CA HIS A 77 7.46 -1.39 -3.49
C HIS A 77 6.70 -0.88 -2.26
N LEU A 78 5.39 -0.65 -2.41
CA LEU A 78 4.54 -0.08 -1.38
C LEU A 78 3.82 -1.18 -0.60
N LYS A 79 3.96 -1.17 0.74
CA LYS A 79 3.11 -1.94 1.65
C LYS A 79 2.26 -1.00 2.49
N VAL A 80 0.99 -1.34 2.65
CA VAL A 80 0.03 -0.55 3.44
C VAL A 80 -0.55 -1.40 4.56
N ALA A 81 -0.66 -0.81 5.75
CA ALA A 81 -1.34 -1.34 6.91
C ALA A 81 -2.48 -0.40 7.33
N LEU A 82 -3.44 -0.94 8.07
CA LEU A 82 -4.56 -0.20 8.61
C LEU A 82 -4.76 -0.56 10.08
N VAL A 83 -4.86 0.45 10.94
CA VAL A 83 -5.19 0.30 12.36
C VAL A 83 -6.35 1.23 12.66
N ALA A 84 -7.56 0.67 12.75
CA ALA A 84 -8.72 1.41 13.22
C ALA A 84 -8.77 1.37 14.74
N TYR A 85 -9.11 2.48 15.38
CA TYR A 85 -9.33 2.53 16.83
C TYR A 85 -10.69 3.16 17.19
N ARG A 86 -11.20 2.78 18.36
CA ARG A 86 -12.33 3.40 19.07
C ARG A 86 -12.02 3.46 20.56
N ASP A 87 -13.02 3.61 21.43
CA ASP A 87 -12.84 3.68 22.89
C ASP A 87 -13.02 2.29 23.57
N VAL A 88 -12.65 2.22 24.84
CA VAL A 88 -12.86 1.05 25.70
C VAL A 88 -14.35 0.90 26.02
N GLY A 89 -14.88 -0.29 25.76
CA GLY A 89 -16.31 -0.60 25.92
C GLY A 89 -17.06 -0.68 24.60
N ASP A 90 -16.45 -0.23 23.50
CA ASP A 90 -16.98 -0.38 22.15
C ASP A 90 -16.83 -1.81 21.61
N ALA A 91 -17.44 -2.07 20.45
CA ALA A 91 -17.33 -3.33 19.71
C ALA A 91 -15.88 -3.77 19.48
N TYR A 92 -14.94 -2.82 19.42
CA TYR A 92 -13.50 -3.07 19.46
C TYR A 92 -12.78 -1.80 19.94
N VAL A 93 -11.67 -1.96 20.66
CA VAL A 93 -10.74 -0.85 20.93
C VAL A 93 -9.84 -0.62 19.72
N THR A 94 -9.33 -1.70 19.10
CA THR A 94 -8.56 -1.63 17.85
C THR A 94 -8.87 -2.79 16.91
N LYS A 95 -8.81 -2.51 15.60
CA LYS A 95 -8.77 -3.50 14.52
C LYS A 95 -7.53 -3.27 13.69
N ARG A 96 -6.71 -4.31 13.53
CA ARG A 96 -5.42 -4.25 12.83
C ARG A 96 -5.45 -5.10 11.57
N PHE A 97 -5.00 -4.51 10.48
CA PHE A 97 -4.67 -5.17 9.24
C PHE A 97 -3.19 -4.88 8.98
N ASP A 98 -2.40 -5.94 8.98
CA ASP A 98 -0.93 -5.86 8.92
C ASP A 98 -0.44 -5.33 7.56
N LEU A 99 0.84 -5.00 7.47
CA LEU A 99 1.46 -4.50 6.23
C LEU A 99 1.29 -5.50 5.09
N SER A 100 0.65 -5.04 4.01
CA SER A 100 0.34 -5.83 2.82
C SER A 100 0.68 -5.05 1.55
N ASP A 101 1.25 -5.73 0.56
CA ASP A 101 1.43 -5.23 -0.81
C ASP A 101 0.14 -5.33 -1.64
N ASP A 102 -0.85 -6.08 -1.16
CA ASP A 102 -2.20 -6.16 -1.70
C ASP A 102 -3.06 -4.97 -1.23
N LEU A 103 -2.95 -3.85 -1.94
CA LEU A 103 -3.70 -2.63 -1.63
C LEU A 103 -5.22 -2.85 -1.73
N ASP A 104 -5.68 -3.71 -2.62
CA ASP A 104 -7.11 -3.99 -2.79
C ASP A 104 -7.69 -4.66 -1.54
N ALA A 105 -6.93 -5.57 -0.93
CA ALA A 105 -7.33 -6.18 0.34
C ALA A 105 -7.40 -5.11 1.44
N VAL A 106 -6.39 -4.25 1.56
CA VAL A 106 -6.38 -3.17 2.57
C VAL A 106 -7.55 -2.21 2.38
N PHE A 107 -7.84 -1.80 1.14
CA PHE A 107 -8.95 -0.90 0.87
C PHE A 107 -10.33 -1.56 1.00
N ALA A 108 -10.43 -2.88 0.78
CA ALA A 108 -11.65 -3.61 1.11
C ALA A 108 -11.91 -3.59 2.62
N GLU A 109 -10.88 -3.76 3.45
CA GLU A 109 -11.01 -3.66 4.90
C GLU A 109 -11.31 -2.22 5.37
N LEU A 110 -10.65 -1.23 4.79
CA LEU A 110 -10.91 0.19 5.05
C LEU A 110 -12.38 0.55 4.82
N ARG A 111 -13.00 0.04 3.76
CA ARG A 111 -14.41 0.35 3.43
C ARG A 111 -15.41 -0.27 4.40
N LYS A 112 -15.08 -1.42 5.00
CA LYS A 112 -15.92 -2.09 6.02
C LYS A 112 -15.98 -1.31 7.34
N LEU A 113 -15.04 -0.40 7.59
CA LEU A 113 -15.04 0.40 8.82
C LEU A 113 -16.25 1.33 8.84
N GLN A 114 -16.88 1.45 10.00
CA GLN A 114 -17.99 2.37 10.22
C GLN A 114 -17.69 3.18 11.48
N ALA A 115 -18.08 4.45 11.46
CA ALA A 115 -17.99 5.35 12.59
C ALA A 115 -19.10 5.01 13.57
N ASP A 116 -18.74 4.57 14.77
CA ASP A 116 -19.67 4.15 15.81
C ASP A 116 -18.92 3.97 17.13
N GLY A 117 -19.64 3.89 18.25
CA GLY A 117 -19.03 3.86 19.58
C GLY A 117 -18.48 5.22 20.03
N GLY A 118 -17.62 5.17 21.04
CA GLY A 118 -17.14 6.33 21.80
C GLY A 118 -18.18 6.81 22.81
N GLY A 119 -18.18 8.11 23.08
CA GLY A 119 -19.14 8.78 23.98
C GLY A 119 -18.50 9.70 25.01
N ASP A 120 -17.19 9.64 25.15
CA ASP A 120 -16.40 10.47 26.06
C ASP A 120 -15.07 10.91 25.41
N SER A 121 -14.99 12.19 25.02
CA SER A 121 -13.69 12.80 24.74
C SER A 121 -12.91 12.95 26.05
N PRO A 122 -11.61 12.56 26.12
CA PRO A 122 -10.70 12.17 25.02
C PRO A 122 -10.72 10.68 24.61
N GLU A 123 -10.20 10.37 23.42
CA GLU A 123 -10.23 9.04 22.76
C GLU A 123 -8.95 8.19 22.95
N HIS A 124 -9.01 6.87 22.71
CA HIS A 124 -7.88 5.92 22.85
C HIS A 124 -6.79 5.98 21.75
N VAL A 125 -6.43 7.18 21.30
CA VAL A 125 -5.39 7.45 20.29
C VAL A 125 -4.06 6.74 20.59
N GLY A 126 -3.65 6.74 21.86
CA GLY A 126 -2.40 6.12 22.29
C GLY A 126 -2.37 4.60 22.08
N ARG A 127 -3.55 3.94 22.12
CA ARG A 127 -3.70 2.53 21.77
C ARG A 127 -3.50 2.31 20.28
N GLY A 128 -4.19 3.10 19.44
CA GLY A 128 -4.05 3.03 17.99
C GLY A 128 -2.61 3.25 17.52
N LEU A 129 -1.97 4.34 17.95
CA LEU A 129 -0.58 4.65 17.61
C LEU A 129 0.38 3.59 18.18
N GLY A 130 0.19 3.19 19.43
CA GLY A 130 1.09 2.24 20.08
C GLY A 130 1.08 0.89 19.40
N GLU A 131 -0.10 0.39 19.02
CA GLU A 131 -0.22 -0.87 18.30
C GLU A 131 0.33 -0.79 16.88
N ALA A 132 0.12 0.34 16.19
CA ALA A 132 0.76 0.58 14.89
C ALA A 132 2.28 0.51 14.99
N VAL A 133 2.88 1.10 16.02
CA VAL A 133 4.34 1.14 16.21
C VAL A 133 4.92 -0.19 16.68
N SER A 134 4.18 -0.97 17.49
CA SER A 134 4.72 -2.17 18.14
C SER A 134 4.32 -3.50 17.53
N LEU A 135 3.11 -3.61 16.97
CA LEU A 135 2.53 -4.89 16.57
C LEU A 135 2.50 -5.10 15.05
N LEU A 136 2.53 -4.02 14.26
CA LEU A 136 2.71 -4.14 12.81
C LEU A 136 4.12 -4.65 12.49
N LYS A 137 4.22 -5.48 11.45
CA LYS A 137 5.48 -6.13 11.05
C LYS A 137 6.35 -5.23 10.16
N TRP A 138 6.77 -4.10 10.70
CA TRP A 138 7.68 -3.18 10.02
C TRP A 138 8.99 -3.85 9.62
N ASN A 139 9.49 -3.56 8.42
CA ASN A 139 10.81 -3.97 7.97
C ASN A 139 11.90 -3.34 8.86
N GLN A 140 12.83 -4.12 9.39
CA GLN A 140 13.84 -3.57 10.30
C GLN A 140 14.95 -2.78 9.58
N ASN A 141 15.05 -2.87 8.25
CA ASN A 141 16.03 -2.14 7.46
C ASN A 141 15.80 -0.61 7.54
N ARG A 142 16.88 0.14 7.73
CA ARG A 142 16.92 1.61 7.80
C ARG A 142 16.73 2.27 6.44
N GLU A 143 16.95 1.55 5.34
CA GLU A 143 16.72 2.03 3.97
C GLU A 143 15.25 1.97 3.55
N VAL A 144 14.38 1.40 4.40
CA VAL A 144 12.93 1.36 4.16
C VAL A 144 12.28 2.57 4.81
N MET A 145 11.59 3.36 4.00
CA MET A 145 10.79 4.49 4.47
C MET A 145 9.58 3.97 5.25
N LYS A 146 9.40 4.42 6.49
CA LYS A 146 8.28 4.04 7.36
C LYS A 146 7.48 5.25 7.77
N VAL A 147 6.20 5.23 7.44
CA VAL A 147 5.31 6.36 7.72
C VAL A 147 4.02 5.88 8.36
N VAL A 148 3.61 6.56 9.42
CA VAL A 148 2.27 6.47 9.99
C VAL A 148 1.50 7.72 9.61
N PHE A 149 0.27 7.57 9.14
CA PHE A 149 -0.72 8.64 9.06
C PHE A 149 -1.73 8.45 10.18
N LEU A 150 -1.66 9.29 11.21
CA LEU A 150 -2.60 9.31 12.32
C LEU A 150 -3.75 10.26 12.00
N VAL A 151 -4.96 9.75 11.91
CA VAL A 151 -6.18 10.47 11.48
C VAL A 151 -7.23 10.37 12.59
N GLY A 152 -7.78 11.51 13.01
CA GLY A 152 -8.84 11.57 14.01
C GLY A 152 -9.22 13.00 14.37
N ASP A 153 -10.30 13.17 15.14
CA ASP A 153 -10.84 14.47 15.56
C ASP A 153 -10.62 14.78 17.05
N ALA A 154 -10.33 13.78 17.88
CA ALA A 154 -10.22 13.92 19.33
C ALA A 154 -8.78 13.78 19.90
N PRO A 155 -8.50 14.40 21.07
CA PRO A 155 -7.21 14.32 21.72
C PRO A 155 -6.95 12.95 22.35
N PRO A 156 -5.68 12.60 22.65
CA PRO A 156 -5.33 11.33 23.27
C PRO A 156 -5.74 11.27 24.74
N ALA A 157 -6.49 10.24 25.11
CA ALA A 157 -6.82 9.93 26.50
C ALA A 157 -5.62 9.33 27.26
N GLN A 158 -5.57 9.60 28.57
CA GLN A 158 -4.62 8.97 29.50
C GLN A 158 -5.36 7.93 30.35
N ARG A 159 -5.74 6.80 29.73
CA ARG A 159 -6.52 5.74 30.40
C ARG A 159 -5.66 4.54 30.78
N GLU A 160 -4.78 4.09 29.88
CA GLU A 160 -3.89 2.95 30.09
C GLU A 160 -2.42 3.38 29.99
N ALA A 161 -1.65 3.23 31.08
CA ALA A 161 -0.23 3.61 31.10
C ALA A 161 0.61 2.88 30.03
N ALA A 162 0.23 1.65 29.67
CA ALA A 162 0.88 0.87 28.61
C ALA A 162 0.70 1.48 27.20
N TRP A 163 -0.31 2.33 27.03
CA TRP A 163 -0.68 2.97 25.76
C TRP A 163 -0.58 4.48 25.83
N ASP A 164 0.32 5.01 26.66
CA ASP A 164 0.57 6.44 26.73
C ASP A 164 1.02 6.99 25.37
N PHE A 165 0.32 8.02 24.89
CA PHE A 165 0.56 8.62 23.59
C PHE A 165 1.98 9.18 23.45
N LYS A 166 2.51 9.85 24.50
CA LYS A 166 3.85 10.44 24.46
C LYS A 166 4.95 9.37 24.45
N LEU A 167 4.77 8.28 25.19
CA LEU A 167 5.64 7.11 25.17
C LEU A 167 5.71 6.50 23.76
N TRP A 168 4.57 6.23 23.14
CA TRP A 168 4.53 5.62 21.80
C TRP A 168 5.00 6.57 20.71
N SER A 169 4.83 7.88 20.89
CA SER A 169 5.42 8.91 20.03
C SER A 169 6.97 8.87 20.05
N LYS A 170 7.57 8.69 21.24
CA LYS A 170 9.03 8.52 21.37
C LYS A 170 9.51 7.21 20.75
N ARG A 171 8.78 6.11 20.98
CA ARG A 171 9.11 4.81 20.38
C ARG A 171 9.00 4.81 18.85
N ALA A 172 8.06 5.55 18.28
CA ALA A 172 7.97 5.74 16.83
C ALA A 172 9.27 6.37 16.29
N LYS A 173 9.74 7.45 16.94
CA LYS A 173 11.02 8.09 16.60
C LYS A 173 12.21 7.14 16.71
N GLU A 174 12.32 6.40 17.82
CA GLU A 174 13.39 5.40 18.05
C GLU A 174 13.40 4.30 16.99
N ARG A 175 12.23 3.96 16.45
CA ARG A 175 12.05 3.00 15.35
C ARG A 175 12.16 3.62 13.96
N HIS A 176 12.47 4.92 13.87
CA HIS A 176 12.54 5.68 12.63
C HIS A 176 11.23 5.62 11.82
N ILE A 177 10.10 5.60 12.53
CA ILE A 177 8.76 5.71 11.97
C ILE A 177 8.38 7.18 12.05
N VAL A 178 8.17 7.79 10.89
CA VAL A 178 7.70 9.18 10.80
C VAL A 178 6.19 9.19 10.97
N VAL A 179 5.67 10.05 11.85
CA VAL A 179 4.23 10.16 12.09
C VAL A 179 3.73 11.46 11.49
N ASN A 180 3.00 11.37 10.39
CA ASN A 180 2.20 12.46 9.85
C ASN A 180 0.82 12.41 10.53
N THR A 181 0.27 13.56 10.86
CA THR A 181 -0.99 13.67 11.61
C THR A 181 -2.00 14.50 10.87
N VAL A 182 -3.24 14.03 10.82
CA VAL A 182 -4.38 14.66 10.15
C VAL A 182 -5.47 14.85 11.19
N ARG A 183 -5.71 16.09 11.59
CA ARG A 183 -6.86 16.43 12.46
C ARG A 183 -8.10 16.56 11.58
N CYS A 184 -9.18 15.89 11.96
CA CYS A 184 -10.49 16.11 11.38
C CYS A 184 -11.25 17.10 12.28
N GLY A 185 -11.82 18.16 11.73
CA GLY A 185 -12.45 19.22 12.53
C GLY A 185 -11.45 20.18 13.19
N GLY A 186 -11.85 20.76 14.32
CA GLY A 186 -11.22 21.97 14.87
C GLY A 186 -10.84 21.92 16.34
N ASP A 187 -10.71 20.74 16.96
CA ASP A 187 -10.34 20.65 18.38
C ASP A 187 -8.88 21.08 18.63
N ASP A 188 -8.69 22.06 19.51
CA ASP A 188 -7.37 22.64 19.81
C ASP A 188 -6.46 21.68 20.59
N ALA A 189 -7.04 20.85 21.47
CA ALA A 189 -6.27 19.88 22.26
C ALA A 189 -5.73 18.74 21.37
N THR A 190 -6.50 18.32 20.37
CA THR A 190 -6.08 17.41 19.31
C THR A 190 -4.91 18.01 18.54
N GLU A 191 -5.01 19.28 18.12
CA GLU A 191 -3.93 19.95 17.38
C GLU A 191 -2.61 20.02 18.17
N VAL A 192 -2.66 20.36 19.46
CA VAL A 192 -1.46 20.37 20.32
C VAL A 192 -0.79 19.00 20.34
N SER A 193 -1.57 17.94 20.51
CA SER A 193 -1.08 16.56 20.58
C SER A 193 -0.54 16.08 19.23
N TRP A 194 -1.22 16.42 18.13
CA TRP A 194 -0.84 16.02 16.78
C TRP A 194 0.45 16.70 16.36
N ARG A 195 0.55 18.03 16.56
CA ARG A 195 1.79 18.78 16.30
C ARG A 195 2.96 18.26 17.11
N TYR A 196 2.74 17.83 18.35
CA TYR A 196 3.78 17.23 19.19
C TYR A 196 4.38 15.98 18.55
N VAL A 197 3.57 14.99 18.17
CA VAL A 197 4.09 13.74 17.61
C VAL A 197 4.65 13.92 16.20
N ALA A 198 4.02 14.78 15.37
CA ALA A 198 4.53 15.12 14.05
C ALA A 198 5.92 15.75 14.15
N LYS A 199 6.07 16.79 14.97
CA LYS A 199 7.37 17.44 15.18
C LYS A 199 8.41 16.49 15.76
N LEU A 200 8.03 15.63 16.70
CA LEU A 200 8.96 14.71 17.35
C LEU A 200 9.58 13.70 16.36
N THR A 201 8.81 13.29 15.36
CA THR A 201 9.15 12.22 14.41
C THR A 201 9.55 12.75 13.03
N ASP A 202 9.76 14.07 12.89
CA ASP A 202 10.04 14.75 11.61
C ASP A 202 8.92 14.60 10.56
N GLY A 203 7.68 14.42 11.03
CA GLY A 203 6.47 14.38 10.23
C GLY A 203 5.78 15.75 10.11
N THR A 204 4.61 15.75 9.49
CA THR A 204 3.80 16.95 9.26
C THR A 204 2.44 16.88 9.92
N PHE A 205 1.94 18.05 10.31
CA PHE A 205 0.57 18.22 10.79
C PHE A 205 -0.29 18.86 9.72
N ASP A 206 -1.49 18.34 9.55
CA ASP A 206 -2.55 18.94 8.73
C ASP A 206 -3.90 18.89 9.43
N SER A 207 -4.85 19.69 8.95
CA SER A 207 -6.25 19.67 9.38
C SER A 207 -7.19 19.66 8.17
N ILE A 208 -8.17 18.78 8.21
CA ILE A 208 -9.30 18.78 7.28
C ILE A 208 -10.53 19.33 7.99
N ASP A 209 -11.32 20.12 7.27
CA ASP A 209 -12.57 20.66 7.81
C ASP A 209 -13.63 19.57 8.01
N ALA A 210 -14.78 19.95 8.57
CA ALA A 210 -15.88 19.02 8.82
C ALA A 210 -16.53 18.45 7.53
N ALA A 211 -16.18 18.99 6.35
CA ALA A 211 -16.55 18.43 5.04
C ALA A 211 -15.48 17.46 4.51
N GLY A 212 -14.44 17.17 5.31
CA GLY A 212 -13.32 16.31 4.95
C GLY A 212 -12.31 16.96 4.00
N GLY A 213 -12.35 18.29 3.82
CA GLY A 213 -11.53 19.04 2.86
C GLY A 213 -11.84 18.75 1.38
N MET A 214 -12.70 17.76 1.10
CA MET A 214 -12.98 17.25 -0.23
C MET A 214 -13.87 18.21 -1.01
N VAL A 215 -13.28 19.15 -1.76
CA VAL A 215 -13.94 19.65 -2.95
C VAL A 215 -13.73 18.60 -4.04
N ALA A 216 -14.60 17.58 -4.07
CA ALA A 216 -14.65 16.66 -5.21
C ALA A 216 -14.99 17.51 -6.45
N VAL A 217 -13.99 17.74 -7.30
CA VAL A 217 -14.20 18.44 -8.57
C VAL A 217 -14.84 17.43 -9.50
N ALA A 218 -16.17 17.49 -9.58
CA ALA A 218 -16.93 16.68 -10.53
C ALA A 218 -16.36 16.87 -11.94
N THR A 219 -16.05 15.78 -12.61
CA THR A 219 -15.51 15.77 -13.95
C THR A 219 -16.52 15.19 -14.95
N PRO A 220 -16.46 15.58 -16.23
CA PRO A 220 -17.30 14.98 -17.26
C PRO A 220 -17.07 13.47 -17.47
N PHE A 221 -16.06 12.88 -16.83
CA PHE A 221 -15.68 11.47 -17.00
C PHE A 221 -16.20 10.58 -15.87
N ASP A 222 -16.68 11.17 -14.77
CA ASP A 222 -16.94 10.44 -13.52
C ASP A 222 -18.08 9.41 -13.66
N GLU A 223 -19.17 9.77 -14.35
CA GLU A 223 -20.31 8.88 -14.57
C GLU A 223 -19.93 7.65 -15.40
N GLU A 224 -19.24 7.88 -16.52
CA GLU A 224 -18.81 6.80 -17.40
C GLU A 224 -17.71 5.95 -16.75
N LEU A 225 -16.80 6.57 -16.00
CA LEU A 225 -15.77 5.86 -15.24
C LEU A 225 -16.40 4.93 -14.19
N SER A 226 -17.41 5.42 -13.47
CA SER A 226 -18.17 4.63 -12.49
C SER A 226 -18.87 3.45 -13.17
N ARG A 227 -19.56 3.70 -14.29
CA ARG A 227 -20.25 2.66 -15.08
C ARG A 227 -19.30 1.56 -15.53
N VAL A 228 -18.19 1.94 -16.17
CA VAL A 228 -17.19 0.99 -16.70
C VAL A 228 -16.48 0.24 -15.56
N ASN A 229 -16.19 0.91 -14.45
CA ASN A 229 -15.59 0.27 -13.27
C ASN A 229 -16.52 -0.77 -12.63
N ALA A 230 -17.81 -0.45 -12.51
CA ALA A 230 -18.83 -1.39 -12.04
C ALA A 230 -18.99 -2.59 -12.98
N GLU A 231 -18.96 -2.35 -14.30
CA GLU A 231 -19.01 -3.41 -15.30
C GLU A 231 -17.78 -4.31 -15.20
N LEU A 232 -16.58 -3.74 -15.09
CA LEU A 232 -15.33 -4.49 -14.90
C LEU A 232 -15.37 -5.38 -13.65
N ALA A 233 -15.85 -4.86 -12.52
CA ALA A 233 -15.98 -5.62 -11.27
C ALA A 233 -16.87 -6.87 -11.45
N SER A 234 -17.94 -6.76 -12.25
CA SER A 234 -18.84 -7.87 -12.56
C SER A 234 -18.25 -8.88 -13.56
N LYS A 235 -17.23 -8.50 -14.32
CA LYS A 235 -16.58 -9.33 -15.35
C LYS A 235 -15.38 -10.07 -14.75
N THR A 236 -15.66 -10.94 -13.79
CA THR A 236 -14.65 -11.79 -13.14
C THR A 236 -15.02 -13.26 -13.26
N LEU A 237 -14.01 -14.13 -13.33
CA LEU A 237 -14.22 -15.58 -13.42
C LEU A 237 -13.10 -16.32 -12.69
N TYR A 238 -13.32 -16.60 -11.41
CA TYR A 238 -12.32 -17.23 -10.54
C TYR A 238 -12.52 -18.75 -10.48
N GLY A 239 -11.48 -19.50 -10.84
CA GLY A 239 -11.38 -20.93 -10.57
C GLY A 239 -10.65 -21.24 -9.27
N GLY A 240 -10.73 -22.49 -8.82
CA GLY A 240 -10.15 -23.00 -7.57
C GLY A 240 -11.22 -23.33 -6.52
N ARG A 241 -10.82 -23.52 -5.26
CA ARG A 241 -11.75 -23.86 -4.16
C ARG A 241 -12.87 -22.83 -3.99
N LYS A 242 -14.08 -23.27 -3.64
CA LYS A 242 -15.27 -22.41 -3.51
C LYS A 242 -15.06 -21.23 -2.57
N GLU A 243 -14.37 -21.42 -1.45
CA GLU A 243 -14.08 -20.34 -0.50
C GLU A 243 -13.19 -19.27 -1.12
N ALA A 244 -12.18 -19.68 -1.90
CA ALA A 244 -11.30 -18.77 -2.60
C ALA A 244 -12.06 -18.02 -3.71
N GLN A 245 -12.94 -18.70 -4.47
CA GLN A 245 -13.77 -18.03 -5.46
C GLN A 245 -14.69 -16.98 -4.82
N ALA A 246 -15.35 -17.31 -3.71
CA ALA A 246 -16.24 -16.40 -2.99
C ALA A 246 -15.48 -15.17 -2.43
N MET A 247 -14.31 -15.39 -1.85
CA MET A 247 -13.43 -14.33 -1.36
C MET A 247 -13.02 -13.36 -2.49
N ASN A 248 -12.60 -13.88 -3.64
CA ASN A 248 -12.17 -13.05 -4.76
C ASN A 248 -13.34 -12.32 -5.44
N ARG A 249 -14.52 -12.96 -5.55
CA ARG A 249 -15.76 -12.28 -5.99
C ARG A 249 -16.13 -11.13 -5.06
N ALA A 250 -16.13 -11.35 -3.75
CA ALA A 250 -16.40 -10.29 -2.78
C ALA A 250 -15.42 -9.13 -2.90
N ARG A 251 -14.13 -9.40 -3.18
CA ARG A 251 -13.13 -8.34 -3.44
C ARG A 251 -13.42 -7.55 -4.72
N ALA A 252 -13.79 -8.23 -5.80
CA ALA A 252 -14.17 -7.60 -7.06
C ALA A 252 -15.46 -6.77 -6.91
N ASP A 253 -16.51 -7.34 -6.30
CA ASP A 253 -17.78 -6.66 -6.03
C ASP A 253 -17.57 -5.41 -5.19
N ALA A 254 -16.65 -5.48 -4.23
CA ALA A 254 -16.35 -4.34 -3.40
C ALA A 254 -15.76 -3.17 -4.24
N MET A 255 -15.18 -3.39 -5.42
CA MET A 255 -14.75 -2.28 -6.28
C MET A 255 -15.89 -1.59 -7.04
N LYS A 256 -17.06 -2.22 -7.13
CA LYS A 256 -18.19 -1.74 -7.94
C LYS A 256 -18.63 -0.33 -7.55
N ASP A 257 -18.70 -0.07 -6.24
CA ASP A 257 -19.22 1.17 -5.67
C ASP A 257 -18.10 2.15 -5.29
N MET A 258 -16.91 1.99 -5.87
CA MET A 258 -15.79 2.90 -5.63
C MET A 258 -16.08 4.29 -6.23
N ALA A 259 -15.81 5.34 -5.46
CA ALA A 259 -15.91 6.72 -5.93
C ALA A 259 -15.07 6.93 -7.22
N PRO A 260 -15.52 7.71 -8.20
CA PRO A 260 -14.82 7.91 -9.48
C PRO A 260 -13.37 8.36 -9.32
N GLU A 261 -13.11 9.28 -8.38
CA GLU A 261 -11.76 9.73 -8.01
C GLU A 261 -10.86 8.55 -7.62
N ALA A 262 -11.36 7.72 -6.71
CA ALA A 262 -10.64 6.57 -6.18
C ALA A 262 -10.47 5.49 -7.26
N ALA A 263 -11.48 5.25 -8.08
CA ALA A 263 -11.40 4.32 -9.20
C ALA A 263 -10.31 4.75 -10.19
N ALA A 264 -10.28 6.03 -10.59
CA ALA A 264 -9.25 6.59 -11.47
C ALA A 264 -7.84 6.44 -10.88
N ASP A 265 -7.66 6.83 -9.62
CA ASP A 265 -6.36 6.71 -8.94
C ASP A 265 -5.90 5.25 -8.85
N ARG A 266 -6.82 4.31 -8.58
CA ARG A 266 -6.55 2.87 -8.57
C ARG A 266 -6.07 2.36 -9.91
N ILE A 267 -6.75 2.75 -10.99
CA ILE A 267 -6.44 2.32 -12.35
C ILE A 267 -5.05 2.82 -12.74
N SER A 268 -4.76 4.09 -12.46
CA SER A 268 -3.44 4.69 -12.66
C SER A 268 -2.35 3.98 -11.85
N TYR A 269 -2.65 3.59 -10.60
CA TYR A 269 -1.75 2.79 -9.78
C TYR A 269 -1.47 1.42 -10.39
N MET A 270 -2.50 0.62 -10.68
CA MET A 270 -2.35 -0.75 -11.19
C MET A 270 -1.57 -0.79 -12.52
N LYS A 271 -1.72 0.26 -13.34
CA LYS A 271 -0.90 0.48 -14.53
C LYS A 271 0.57 0.65 -14.22
N THR A 272 0.89 1.45 -13.23
CA THR A 272 2.28 1.78 -12.91
C THR A 272 2.95 0.65 -12.14
N SER A 273 2.31 0.10 -11.10
CA SER A 273 2.88 -0.94 -10.23
C SER A 273 3.04 -2.29 -10.92
N ARG A 274 2.05 -2.74 -11.71
CA ARG A 274 2.15 -4.01 -12.45
C ARG A 274 3.07 -3.94 -13.67
N SER A 275 3.36 -2.74 -14.17
CA SER A 275 4.38 -2.51 -15.22
C SER A 275 5.80 -2.51 -14.68
N ALA A 276 6.02 -2.04 -13.45
CA ALA A 276 7.35 -1.80 -12.89
C ALA A 276 8.15 -3.08 -12.54
N GLY A 277 7.48 -4.23 -12.39
CA GLY A 277 8.12 -5.51 -12.06
C GLY A 277 8.60 -6.35 -13.25
N LYS A 278 8.37 -5.92 -14.50
CA LYS A 278 8.74 -6.69 -15.70
C LYS A 278 9.55 -5.83 -16.66
N GLY A 279 10.87 -5.80 -16.46
CA GLY A 279 11.85 -5.20 -17.37
C GLY A 279 12.03 -5.96 -18.69
N GLY A 280 10.95 -6.23 -19.41
CA GLY A 280 10.97 -6.93 -20.70
C GLY A 280 9.98 -6.33 -21.69
N ALA A 281 10.39 -6.26 -22.95
CA ALA A 281 9.56 -5.85 -24.09
C ALA A 281 8.39 -6.83 -24.29
N GLY A 282 7.35 -6.61 -23.51
CA GLY A 282 6.08 -7.29 -23.55
C GLY A 282 5.23 -6.56 -22.52
N ALA A 283 4.50 -5.54 -22.97
CA ALA A 283 3.52 -4.85 -22.15
C ALA A 283 2.52 -5.92 -21.66
N ALA A 284 2.80 -6.51 -20.50
CA ALA A 284 1.86 -7.40 -19.84
C ALA A 284 0.60 -6.57 -19.66
N GLU A 285 -0.49 -7.04 -20.24
CA GLU A 285 -1.75 -6.31 -20.28
C GLU A 285 -2.11 -5.89 -18.87
N VAL A 286 -2.16 -4.57 -18.68
CA VAL A 286 -2.41 -3.98 -17.39
C VAL A 286 -3.86 -4.28 -17.05
N SER A 287 -4.08 -5.32 -16.27
CA SER A 287 -5.39 -5.57 -15.70
C SER A 287 -5.61 -4.64 -14.52
N SER A 288 -6.74 -3.94 -14.53
CA SER A 288 -7.24 -3.20 -13.38
C SER A 288 -8.04 -4.09 -12.42
N ALA A 289 -8.26 -5.38 -12.71
CA ALA A 289 -8.91 -6.30 -11.79
C ALA A 289 -8.01 -6.67 -10.58
N PRO A 290 -8.57 -6.96 -9.39
CA PRO A 290 -7.82 -7.45 -8.25
C PRO A 290 -7.08 -8.74 -8.58
N ALA A 291 -5.86 -8.88 -8.04
CA ALA A 291 -5.13 -10.13 -8.16
C ALA A 291 -5.86 -11.25 -7.42
N ALA A 292 -5.96 -12.43 -8.03
CA ALA A 292 -6.57 -13.58 -7.39
C ALA A 292 -5.72 -14.07 -6.20
N ILE A 293 -6.37 -14.32 -5.05
CA ILE A 293 -5.73 -14.82 -3.82
C ILE A 293 -6.34 -16.13 -3.31
N GLY A 294 -5.77 -16.69 -2.24
CA GLY A 294 -6.32 -17.87 -1.56
C GLY A 294 -6.20 -19.16 -2.38
N GLY A 295 -5.32 -19.18 -3.38
CA GLY A 295 -5.18 -20.27 -4.34
C GLY A 295 -6.18 -20.24 -5.49
N ALA A 296 -6.98 -19.17 -5.63
CA ALA A 296 -7.81 -18.97 -6.81
C ALA A 296 -6.96 -18.57 -8.04
N VAL A 297 -7.50 -18.83 -9.21
CA VAL A 297 -6.94 -18.34 -10.49
C VAL A 297 -8.01 -17.54 -11.21
N ASP A 298 -7.67 -16.32 -11.62
CA ASP A 298 -8.50 -15.54 -12.53
C ASP A 298 -8.37 -16.11 -13.94
N LEU A 299 -9.43 -16.77 -14.42
CA LEU A 299 -9.48 -17.40 -15.73
C LEU A 299 -9.54 -16.40 -16.88
N LEU A 300 -9.92 -15.15 -16.63
CA LEU A 300 -9.91 -14.11 -17.66
C LEU A 300 -8.51 -13.49 -17.80
N GLU A 301 -7.69 -13.54 -16.74
CA GLU A 301 -6.27 -13.14 -16.80
C GLU A 301 -5.39 -14.29 -17.31
N LYS A 302 -5.68 -15.51 -16.88
CA LYS A 302 -4.92 -16.72 -17.22
C LYS A 302 -5.84 -17.82 -17.79
N PRO A 303 -6.37 -17.64 -19.02
CA PRO A 303 -7.29 -18.61 -19.64
C PRO A 303 -6.74 -20.03 -19.76
N THR A 304 -5.42 -20.17 -19.89
CA THR A 304 -4.75 -21.48 -20.01
C THR A 304 -4.88 -22.33 -18.75
N ALA A 305 -5.10 -21.71 -17.57
CA ALA A 305 -5.29 -22.43 -16.32
C ALA A 305 -6.62 -23.23 -16.27
N LEU A 306 -7.58 -22.91 -17.14
CA LEU A 306 -8.84 -23.65 -17.25
C LEU A 306 -8.60 -25.15 -17.45
N ALA A 307 -7.56 -25.52 -18.22
CA ALA A 307 -7.27 -26.92 -18.55
C ALA A 307 -6.79 -27.76 -17.35
N SER A 308 -6.32 -27.11 -16.27
CA SER A 308 -5.80 -27.78 -15.07
C SER A 308 -6.78 -27.79 -13.89
N LEU A 309 -7.96 -27.17 -14.03
CA LEU A 309 -8.97 -27.15 -12.98
C LEU A 309 -9.77 -28.45 -12.97
N LYS A 310 -10.11 -28.92 -11.77
CA LYS A 310 -11.09 -29.99 -11.58
C LYS A 310 -12.52 -29.45 -11.76
N ASP A 311 -13.48 -30.34 -12.03
CA ASP A 311 -14.88 -29.96 -12.23
C ASP A 311 -15.49 -29.24 -11.02
N ASP A 312 -15.09 -29.60 -9.79
CA ASP A 312 -15.53 -28.96 -8.55
C ASP A 312 -14.80 -27.63 -8.24
N GLU A 313 -13.72 -27.35 -8.95
CA GLU A 313 -12.95 -26.10 -8.91
C GLU A 313 -13.38 -25.11 -10.01
N LEU A 314 -14.24 -25.54 -10.94
CA LEU A 314 -14.81 -24.65 -11.95
C LEU A 314 -15.76 -23.63 -11.29
N PRO A 315 -15.76 -22.37 -11.76
CA PRO A 315 -16.79 -21.41 -11.39
C PRO A 315 -18.17 -21.85 -11.91
N ALA A 316 -19.23 -21.48 -11.20
CA ALA A 316 -20.61 -21.90 -11.48
C ALA A 316 -21.04 -21.59 -12.94
N GLU A 317 -20.52 -20.51 -13.50
CA GLU A 317 -20.77 -20.04 -14.86
C GLU A 317 -20.23 -20.97 -15.96
N LEU A 318 -19.29 -21.86 -15.60
CA LEU A 318 -18.68 -22.86 -16.48
C LEU A 318 -19.11 -24.30 -16.16
N GLN A 319 -19.68 -24.54 -14.98
CA GLN A 319 -20.13 -25.87 -14.58
C GLN A 319 -21.25 -26.36 -15.51
N GLY A 320 -21.16 -27.62 -15.95
CA GLY A 320 -22.13 -28.24 -16.87
C GLY A 320 -21.97 -27.89 -18.34
N LEU A 321 -21.09 -26.95 -18.71
CA LEU A 321 -20.72 -26.67 -20.10
C LEU A 321 -19.70 -27.69 -20.63
N LYS A 322 -19.71 -27.96 -21.93
CA LYS A 322 -18.66 -28.76 -22.59
C LYS A 322 -17.34 -27.99 -22.61
N LYS A 323 -16.20 -28.67 -22.70
CA LYS A 323 -14.87 -28.03 -22.65
C LYS A 323 -14.69 -26.95 -23.73
N GLU A 324 -15.23 -27.17 -24.92
CA GLU A 324 -15.20 -26.20 -26.01
C GLU A 324 -16.02 -24.95 -25.67
N GLU A 325 -17.20 -25.13 -25.06
CA GLU A 325 -18.08 -24.05 -24.62
C GLU A 325 -17.48 -23.27 -23.43
N GLN A 326 -16.84 -23.97 -22.50
CA GLN A 326 -16.11 -23.35 -21.40
C GLN A 326 -14.99 -22.45 -21.94
N SER A 327 -14.14 -22.98 -22.84
CA SER A 327 -13.05 -22.21 -23.44
C SER A 327 -13.56 -21.03 -24.26
N ALA A 328 -14.66 -21.20 -25.01
CA ALA A 328 -15.27 -20.11 -25.77
C ALA A 328 -15.78 -19.00 -24.85
N LYS A 329 -16.44 -19.35 -23.75
CA LYS A 329 -16.96 -18.40 -22.77
C LYS A 329 -15.85 -17.63 -22.04
N VAL A 330 -14.79 -18.32 -21.61
CA VAL A 330 -13.60 -17.69 -21.02
C VAL A 330 -12.98 -16.69 -22.00
N LYS A 331 -12.80 -17.10 -23.27
CA LYS A 331 -12.21 -16.24 -24.31
C LYS A 331 -13.07 -15.00 -24.58
N GLN A 332 -14.39 -15.17 -24.67
CA GLN A 332 -15.33 -14.08 -24.86
C GLN A 332 -15.23 -13.07 -23.71
N LEU A 333 -15.37 -13.54 -22.46
CA LEU A 333 -15.33 -12.67 -21.28
C LEU A 333 -13.96 -12.00 -21.09
N ALA A 334 -12.86 -12.69 -21.41
CA ALA A 334 -11.52 -12.10 -21.36
C ALA A 334 -11.38 -10.95 -22.38
N SER A 335 -11.93 -11.13 -23.60
CA SER A 335 -11.94 -10.07 -24.61
C SER A 335 -12.80 -8.88 -24.21
N GLU A 336 -13.99 -9.13 -23.65
CA GLU A 336 -14.88 -8.07 -23.13
C GLU A 336 -14.19 -7.30 -21.99
N ARG A 337 -13.59 -8.02 -21.03
CA ARG A 337 -12.87 -7.38 -19.92
C ARG A 337 -11.71 -6.53 -20.42
N LYS A 338 -10.92 -7.03 -21.37
CA LYS A 338 -9.81 -6.27 -21.95
C LYS A 338 -10.26 -4.95 -22.60
N ALA A 339 -11.40 -4.96 -23.29
CA ALA A 339 -11.98 -3.74 -23.86
C ALA A 339 -12.37 -2.73 -22.76
N LEU A 340 -13.00 -3.20 -21.68
CA LEU A 340 -13.34 -2.37 -20.52
C LEU A 340 -12.09 -1.83 -19.82
N GLU A 341 -11.01 -2.62 -19.68
CA GLU A 341 -9.74 -2.18 -19.10
C GLU A 341 -9.10 -1.06 -19.92
N GLN A 342 -9.14 -1.16 -21.26
CA GLN A 342 -8.65 -0.09 -22.14
C GLN A 342 -9.50 1.18 -22.01
N GLN A 343 -10.81 1.04 -21.95
CA GLN A 343 -11.74 2.16 -21.79
C GLN A 343 -11.53 2.86 -20.44
N VAL A 344 -11.46 2.12 -19.34
CA VAL A 344 -11.30 2.68 -18.00
C VAL A 344 -9.92 3.35 -17.82
N ALA A 345 -8.88 2.79 -18.43
CA ALA A 345 -7.55 3.41 -18.45
C ALA A 345 -7.52 4.73 -19.24
N LYS A 346 -8.25 4.80 -20.36
CA LYS A 346 -8.39 6.03 -21.13
C LYS A 346 -9.17 7.08 -20.33
N LEU A 347 -10.30 6.71 -19.72
CA LEU A 347 -11.11 7.60 -18.90
C LEU A 347 -10.34 8.16 -17.71
N ALA A 348 -9.59 7.32 -16.99
CA ALA A 348 -8.75 7.76 -15.88
C ALA A 348 -7.67 8.77 -16.34
N ASN A 349 -7.02 8.52 -17.47
CA ASN A 349 -6.04 9.45 -18.04
C ASN A 349 -6.68 10.77 -18.50
N ASP A 350 -7.83 10.72 -19.19
CA ASP A 350 -8.53 11.92 -19.66
C ASP A 350 -9.03 12.76 -18.48
N ARG A 351 -9.50 12.11 -17.41
CA ARG A 351 -9.86 12.73 -16.14
C ARG A 351 -8.67 13.48 -15.52
N ASP A 352 -7.52 12.83 -15.40
CA ASP A 352 -6.30 13.44 -14.85
C ASP A 352 -5.84 14.66 -15.68
N GLN A 353 -5.88 14.55 -17.01
CA GLN A 353 -5.52 15.65 -17.92
C GLN A 353 -6.52 16.81 -17.83
N TRP A 354 -7.81 16.51 -17.67
CA TRP A 354 -8.85 17.52 -17.52
C TRP A 354 -8.70 18.26 -16.18
N LEU A 355 -8.46 17.54 -15.08
CA LEU A 355 -8.22 18.14 -13.77
C LEU A 355 -6.99 19.06 -13.79
N THR A 356 -5.90 18.65 -14.44
CA THR A 356 -4.69 19.47 -14.58
C THR A 356 -4.96 20.82 -15.27
N LYS A 357 -5.96 20.89 -16.17
CA LYS A 357 -6.30 22.08 -16.94
C LYS A 357 -7.43 22.92 -16.33
N ASN A 358 -8.39 22.27 -15.65
CA ASN A 358 -9.67 22.87 -15.29
C ASN A 358 -9.93 22.91 -13.78
N ALA A 359 -9.21 22.12 -12.98
CA ALA A 359 -9.34 22.21 -11.54
C ALA A 359 -8.76 23.57 -11.07
N PRO A 360 -9.43 24.27 -10.15
CA PRO A 360 -8.85 25.45 -9.53
C PRO A 360 -7.48 25.09 -8.94
N ALA A 361 -6.49 25.99 -9.04
CA ALA A 361 -5.14 25.79 -8.52
C ALA A 361 -5.06 25.53 -7.00
N LYS A 362 -6.22 25.52 -6.31
CA LYS A 362 -6.35 24.81 -5.05
C LYS A 362 -6.32 23.31 -5.35
N GLU A 363 -5.10 22.76 -5.47
CA GLU A 363 -4.92 21.43 -4.87
C GLU A 363 -5.59 21.50 -3.49
N ASP A 364 -6.40 20.49 -3.17
CA ASP A 364 -6.89 20.34 -1.81
C ASP A 364 -5.67 20.47 -0.88
N ALA A 365 -5.65 21.53 -0.06
CA ALA A 365 -4.43 21.96 0.64
C ALA A 365 -3.85 20.80 1.45
N PHE A 366 -4.74 19.92 1.91
CA PHE A 366 -4.45 18.67 2.57
C PHE A 366 -3.62 17.71 1.70
N ASP A 367 -4.09 17.36 0.50
CA ASP A 367 -3.39 16.44 -0.40
C ASP A 367 -2.03 17.01 -0.80
N ALA A 368 -1.96 18.32 -1.04
CA ALA A 368 -0.73 19.03 -1.37
C ALA A 368 0.29 18.97 -0.23
N ASN A 369 -0.16 19.21 1.01
CA ASN A 369 0.69 19.18 2.20
C ASN A 369 1.18 17.77 2.55
N VAL A 370 0.28 16.78 2.50
CA VAL A 370 0.64 15.36 2.68
C VAL A 370 1.64 14.94 1.62
N MET A 371 1.38 15.26 0.34
CA MET A 371 2.31 14.91 -0.74
C MET A 371 3.63 15.67 -0.67
N LYS A 372 3.64 16.92 -0.22
CA LYS A 372 4.87 17.66 0.06
C LYS A 372 5.69 16.94 1.13
N SER A 373 5.06 16.50 2.22
CA SER A 373 5.69 15.73 3.28
C SER A 373 6.27 14.41 2.76
N VAL A 374 5.44 13.62 2.08
CA VAL A 374 5.84 12.36 1.44
C VAL A 374 7.00 12.59 0.47
N LYS A 375 6.95 13.63 -0.37
CA LYS A 375 8.00 13.95 -1.33
C LYS A 375 9.32 14.30 -0.63
N THR A 376 9.29 15.11 0.41
CA THR A 376 10.47 15.45 1.20
C THR A 376 11.05 14.23 1.91
N GLN A 377 10.21 13.36 2.46
CA GLN A 377 10.64 12.14 3.15
C GLN A 377 11.22 11.12 2.16
N ALA A 378 10.48 10.82 1.08
CA ALA A 378 10.83 9.82 0.08
C ALA A 378 12.10 10.17 -0.72
N ALA A 379 12.40 11.45 -0.89
CA ALA A 379 13.65 11.89 -1.50
C ALA A 379 14.90 11.36 -0.76
N LYS A 380 14.82 11.20 0.57
CA LYS A 380 15.90 10.61 1.39
C LYS A 380 16.10 9.11 1.11
N PHE A 381 15.10 8.46 0.53
CA PHE A 381 15.07 7.04 0.18
C PHE A 381 15.16 6.81 -1.34
N GLY A 382 15.57 7.83 -2.10
CA GLY A 382 15.80 7.71 -3.53
C GLY A 382 14.55 7.73 -4.41
N VAL A 383 13.37 8.05 -3.87
CA VAL A 383 12.11 8.13 -4.63
C VAL A 383 11.73 9.59 -4.90
N LYS A 384 11.36 9.89 -6.14
CA LYS A 384 10.95 11.22 -6.63
C LYS A 384 9.49 11.21 -7.09
N TYR A 385 8.77 12.32 -6.88
CA TYR A 385 7.38 12.52 -7.31
C TYR A 385 7.25 13.73 -8.22
#